data_AF-A0A4Q1CUA9-F1
#
_entry.id   AF-A0A4Q1CUA9-F1
#
_cell.length_a   1.000
_cell.length_b   1.000
_cell.length_c   1.000
_cell.angle_alpha   90.00
_cell.angle_beta   90.00
_cell.angle_gamma   90.00
#
_symmetry.space_group_name_H-M   'P 1'
#
loop_
_entity.id
_entity.type
_entity.pdbx_description
1 polymer ?
#
loop_
_entity_poly.entity_id
_entity_poly.type
_entity_poly.pdbx_seq_one_letter_code
_entity_poly.pdbx_strand_id
1 'polypeptide(L)'
;MAKQSKFLGVDGKYHPVGWFLGMDGKYHAPGSFLGADGKYHPKGYVLGINGKYHKPGAALGFDGKYHEKGSVPGLDGKYHKKNEVLGLNGKYHPQDWVLGLDGEYHPKDHFLGMDGKYHPKGSVQGINGKYHPPGYFIGVDGEYHPPGSVLGVDGKYH
;
A
#
# COMPACT_ATOMS: atom_id res chain seq x y z
N MET A 1 -3.81 -12.86 20.60
CA MET A 1 -3.72 -11.55 19.92
C MET A 1 -3.60 -10.47 20.99
N ALA A 2 -2.48 -9.75 21.04
CA ALA A 2 -2.31 -8.68 22.03
C ALA A 2 -3.25 -7.52 21.67
N LYS A 3 -4.22 -7.23 22.56
CA LYS A 3 -5.11 -6.07 22.45
C LYS A 3 -4.21 -4.83 22.49
N GLN A 4 -4.06 -4.09 21.39
CA GLN A 4 -3.32 -2.83 21.41
C GLN A 4 -4.02 -1.87 22.37
N SER A 5 -3.39 -1.61 23.51
CA SER A 5 -3.89 -0.69 24.53
C SER A 5 -3.98 0.74 23.95
N LYS A 6 -5.08 1.44 24.25
CA LYS A 6 -5.34 2.82 23.85
C LYS A 6 -5.64 3.68 25.09
N PHE A 7 -5.43 5.00 25.01
CA PHE A 7 -5.80 5.96 26.05
C PHE A 7 -6.74 7.03 25.47
N LEU A 8 -7.60 7.62 26.31
CA LEU A 8 -8.48 8.73 25.91
C LEU A 8 -7.69 10.04 25.91
N GLY A 9 -7.58 10.67 24.74
CA GLY A 9 -6.91 11.95 24.56
C GLY A 9 -7.77 13.13 25.01
N VAL A 10 -7.13 14.30 25.14
CA VAL A 10 -7.82 15.57 25.49
C VAL A 10 -8.75 16.05 24.38
N ASP A 11 -8.60 15.50 23.18
CA ASP A 11 -9.50 15.69 22.03
C ASP A 11 -10.73 14.77 22.07
N GLY A 12 -10.89 13.97 23.14
CA GLY A 12 -11.98 13.02 23.32
C GLY A 12 -11.86 11.77 22.45
N LYS A 13 -10.71 11.51 21.81
CA LYS A 13 -10.49 10.34 20.95
C LYS A 13 -9.53 9.34 21.58
N TYR A 14 -9.67 8.07 21.23
CA TYR A 14 -8.76 7.02 21.69
C TYR A 14 -7.51 6.95 20.81
N HIS A 15 -6.33 7.10 21.41
CA HIS A 15 -5.03 7.04 20.75
C HIS A 15 -4.22 5.83 21.23
N PRO A 16 -3.33 5.26 20.40
CA PRO A 16 -2.48 4.15 20.85
C PRO A 16 -1.56 4.56 22.00
N VAL A 17 -1.34 3.66 22.96
CA VAL A 17 -0.43 3.92 24.09
C VAL A 17 0.96 4.33 23.59
N GLY A 18 1.52 5.37 24.24
CA GLY A 18 2.83 5.95 23.93
C GLY A 18 2.79 7.10 22.92
N TRP A 19 1.64 7.38 22.29
CA TRP A 19 1.47 8.61 21.53
C TRP A 19 1.41 9.83 22.45
N PHE A 20 1.88 10.99 21.98
CA PHE A 20 1.94 12.23 22.76
C PHE A 20 1.29 13.39 22.00
N LEU A 21 0.75 14.37 22.72
CA LEU A 21 0.18 15.58 22.13
C LEU A 21 1.31 16.58 21.80
N GLY A 22 1.45 16.94 20.52
CA GLY A 22 2.42 17.90 20.04
C GLY A 22 1.99 19.35 20.24
N MET A 23 2.94 20.29 20.09
CA MET A 23 2.68 21.73 20.15
C MET A 23 1.74 22.22 19.03
N ASP A 24 1.59 21.43 17.97
CA ASP A 24 0.64 21.66 16.88
C ASP A 24 -0.79 21.20 17.20
N GLY A 25 -1.04 20.73 18.43
CA GLY A 25 -2.34 20.24 18.88
C GLY A 25 -2.72 18.87 18.32
N LYS A 26 -1.78 18.12 17.74
CA LYS A 26 -2.02 16.79 17.17
C LYS A 26 -1.28 15.71 17.96
N TYR A 27 -1.84 14.51 17.98
CA TYR A 27 -1.17 13.36 18.58
C TYR A 27 -0.16 12.74 17.60
N HIS A 28 1.04 12.47 18.10
CA HIS A 28 2.16 11.91 17.33
C HIS A 28 2.65 10.60 17.94
N ALA A 29 3.14 9.71 17.07
CA ALA A 29 3.70 8.42 17.48
C ALA A 29 4.94 8.57 18.39
N PRO A 30 5.20 7.60 19.28
CA PRO A 30 6.38 7.63 20.14
C PRO A 30 7.67 7.77 19.32
N GLY A 31 8.53 8.72 19.73
CA GLY A 31 9.82 9.00 19.08
C GLY A 31 9.75 9.96 17.90
N SER A 32 8.58 10.45 17.51
CA SER A 32 8.48 11.62 16.62
C SER A 32 9.10 12.86 17.28
N PHE A 33 9.58 13.80 16.46
CA PHE A 33 10.29 15.00 16.93
C PHE A 33 9.85 16.24 16.14
N LEU A 34 9.92 17.42 16.76
CA LEU A 34 9.67 18.69 16.09
C LEU A 34 10.91 19.11 15.29
N GLY A 35 10.78 19.23 13.98
CA GLY A 35 11.85 19.62 13.07
C GLY A 35 12.10 21.12 13.05
N ALA A 36 13.24 21.52 12.49
CA ALA A 36 13.60 22.93 12.31
C ALA A 36 12.66 23.69 11.35
N ASP A 37 11.86 22.95 10.57
CA ASP A 37 10.79 23.48 9.71
C ASP A 37 9.46 23.71 10.45
N GLY A 38 9.44 23.51 11.78
CA GLY A 38 8.26 23.68 12.62
C GLY A 38 7.23 22.56 12.49
N LYS A 39 7.58 21.42 11.87
CA LYS A 39 6.68 20.26 11.70
C LYS A 39 7.18 19.06 12.47
N TYR A 40 6.27 18.22 12.94
CA TYR A 40 6.65 16.93 13.54
C TYR A 40 7.01 15.91 12.46
N HIS A 41 8.12 15.22 12.67
CA HIS A 41 8.62 14.16 11.79
C HIS A 41 8.73 12.83 12.54
N PRO A 42 8.51 11.68 11.87
CA PRO A 42 8.69 10.37 12.49
C PRO A 42 10.13 10.13 12.97
N LYS A 43 10.28 9.25 13.96
CA LYS A 43 11.58 8.81 14.46
C LYS A 43 12.51 8.40 13.30
N GLY A 44 13.74 8.93 13.33
CA GLY A 44 14.80 8.57 12.39
C GLY A 44 14.81 9.37 11.08
N TYR A 45 13.85 10.27 10.86
CA TYR A 45 13.94 11.22 9.75
C TYR A 45 15.15 12.15 9.91
N VAL A 46 15.78 12.52 8.81
CA VAL A 46 17.01 13.34 8.79
C VAL A 46 16.81 14.56 7.90
N LEU A 47 17.28 15.73 8.35
CA LEU A 47 17.30 16.95 7.56
C LEU A 47 18.34 16.83 6.45
N GLY A 48 17.89 16.83 5.20
CA GLY A 48 18.75 16.79 4.02
C GLY A 48 19.33 18.16 3.69
N ILE A 49 20.37 18.19 2.86
CA ILE A 49 21.04 19.43 2.43
C ILE A 49 20.12 20.35 1.60
N ASN A 50 19.02 19.81 1.08
CA ASN A 50 17.98 20.57 0.39
C ASN A 50 16.98 21.24 1.36
N GLY A 51 17.26 21.22 2.67
CA GLY A 51 16.43 21.84 3.70
C GLY A 51 15.13 21.10 4.01
N LYS A 52 14.96 19.86 3.54
CA LYS A 52 13.78 19.02 3.79
C LYS A 52 14.14 17.78 4.59
N TYR A 53 13.23 17.30 5.44
CA TYR A 53 13.39 16.04 6.15
C TYR A 53 13.02 14.85 5.28
N HIS A 54 13.81 13.77 5.37
CA HIS A 54 13.62 12.54 4.59
C HIS A 54 13.72 11.29 5.45
N LYS A 55 13.16 10.18 4.95
CA LYS A 55 13.26 8.87 5.60
C LYS A 55 14.73 8.46 5.77
N PRO A 56 15.09 7.76 6.86
CA PRO A 56 16.44 7.25 7.02
C PRO A 56 16.83 6.33 5.85
N GLY A 57 18.05 6.52 5.35
CA GLY A 57 18.60 5.78 4.21
C GLY A 57 18.17 6.29 2.82
N ALA A 58 17.38 7.36 2.75
CA ALA A 58 17.13 8.06 1.49
C ALA A 58 18.43 8.67 0.93
N ALA A 59 18.59 8.67 -0.39
CA ALA A 59 19.78 9.17 -1.07
C ALA A 59 19.42 10.37 -1.96
N LEU A 60 20.30 11.38 -1.99
CA LEU A 60 20.15 12.53 -2.87
C LEU A 60 20.42 12.12 -4.32
N GLY A 61 19.42 12.29 -5.18
CA GLY A 61 19.52 12.08 -6.60
C GLY A 61 20.16 13.27 -7.33
N PHE A 62 20.54 13.04 -8.59
CA PHE A 62 21.11 14.08 -9.46
C PHE A 62 20.10 15.20 -9.78
N ASP A 63 18.81 14.96 -9.56
CA ASP A 63 17.73 15.95 -9.67
C ASP A 63 17.60 16.86 -8.42
N GLY A 64 18.50 16.71 -7.43
CA GLY A 64 18.50 17.48 -6.19
C GLY A 64 17.40 17.05 -5.19
N LYS A 65 16.72 15.94 -5.44
CA LYS A 65 15.68 15.39 -4.54
C LYS A 65 16.18 14.13 -3.87
N TYR A 66 15.69 13.85 -2.67
CA TYR A 66 15.99 12.59 -1.98
C TYR A 66 15.00 11.52 -2.41
N HIS A 67 15.52 10.34 -2.71
CA HIS A 67 14.75 9.18 -3.15
C HIS A 67 14.90 8.03 -2.16
N GLU A 68 13.94 7.10 -2.16
CA GLU A 68 13.97 5.95 -1.28
C GLU A 68 15.24 5.10 -1.49
N LYS A 69 15.66 4.39 -0.44
CA LYS A 69 16.84 3.54 -0.52
C LYS A 69 16.67 2.51 -1.64
N GLY A 70 17.63 2.49 -2.57
CA GLY A 70 17.63 1.56 -3.70
C GLY A 70 16.84 2.06 -4.91
N SER A 71 16.27 3.27 -4.89
CA SER A 71 15.75 3.88 -6.10
C SER A 71 16.87 4.11 -7.12
N VAL A 72 16.56 3.90 -8.41
CA VAL A 72 17.49 4.02 -9.54
C VAL A 72 16.97 5.04 -10.55
N PRO A 73 17.83 5.87 -11.16
CA PRO A 73 17.39 6.78 -12.21
C PRO A 73 16.98 5.99 -13.46
N GLY A 74 15.84 6.34 -14.02
CA GLY A 74 15.30 5.83 -15.27
C GLY A 74 15.69 6.67 -16.47
N LEU A 75 15.45 6.13 -17.67
CA LEU A 75 15.71 6.82 -18.94
C LEU A 75 14.79 8.02 -19.15
N ASP A 76 13.67 8.09 -18.43
CA ASP A 76 12.74 9.22 -18.40
C ASP A 76 13.18 10.35 -17.46
N GLY A 77 14.37 10.24 -16.86
CA GLY A 77 14.90 11.22 -15.90
C GLY A 77 14.24 11.17 -14.52
N LYS A 78 13.37 10.19 -14.25
CA LYS A 78 12.74 9.98 -12.94
C LYS A 78 13.41 8.83 -12.21
N TYR A 79 13.27 8.78 -10.88
CA TYR A 79 13.76 7.66 -10.08
C TYR A 79 12.66 6.61 -9.88
N HIS A 80 13.02 5.35 -10.09
CA HIS A 80 12.15 4.17 -9.99
C HIS A 80 12.67 3.22 -8.93
N LYS A 81 11.85 2.28 -8.45
CA LYS A 81 12.31 1.26 -7.49
C LYS A 81 13.34 0.34 -8.16
N LYS A 82 14.28 -0.21 -7.37
CA LYS A 82 15.38 -1.07 -7.86
C LYS A 82 14.94 -2.18 -8.83
N ASN A 83 13.76 -2.74 -8.63
CA ASN A 83 13.24 -3.89 -9.37
C ASN A 83 12.16 -3.50 -10.38
N GLU A 84 12.06 -2.22 -10.73
CA GLU A 84 11.20 -1.77 -11.82
C GLU A 84 12.00 -1.74 -13.14
N VAL A 85 11.37 -2.18 -14.22
CA VAL A 85 11.94 -2.28 -15.57
C VAL A 85 11.10 -1.47 -16.55
N LEU A 86 11.75 -0.79 -17.50
CA LEU A 86 11.06 -0.07 -18.56
C LEU A 86 10.43 -1.07 -19.54
N GLY A 87 9.11 -1.11 -19.58
CA GLY A 87 8.34 -1.94 -20.48
C GLY A 87 8.26 -1.37 -21.90
N LEU A 88 7.83 -2.21 -22.84
CA LEU A 88 7.64 -1.82 -24.25
C LEU A 88 6.56 -0.74 -24.44
N ASN A 89 5.64 -0.60 -23.48
CA ASN A 89 4.63 0.47 -23.45
C ASN A 89 5.20 1.82 -22.96
N GLY A 90 6.52 1.93 -22.75
CA GLY A 90 7.19 3.15 -22.30
C GLY A 90 6.97 3.48 -20.82
N LYS A 91 6.37 2.57 -20.04
CA LYS A 91 6.14 2.72 -18.59
C LYS A 91 7.03 1.74 -17.82
N TYR A 92 7.41 2.10 -16.59
CA TYR A 92 8.13 1.20 -15.69
C TYR A 92 7.15 0.28 -14.95
N HIS A 93 7.51 -1.00 -14.82
CA HIS A 93 6.72 -2.04 -14.13
C HIS A 93 7.62 -2.92 -13.27
N PRO A 94 7.09 -3.63 -12.25
CA PRO A 94 7.88 -4.62 -11.53
C PRO A 94 8.46 -5.68 -12.49
N GLN A 95 9.70 -6.11 -12.22
CA GLN A 95 10.47 -7.00 -13.09
C GLN A 95 9.78 -8.34 -13.40
N ASP A 96 8.91 -8.80 -12.51
CA ASP A 96 8.16 -10.04 -12.65
C ASP A 96 6.86 -9.90 -13.45
N TRP A 97 6.47 -8.69 -13.86
CA TRP A 97 5.25 -8.50 -14.65
C TRP A 97 5.45 -8.93 -16.11
N VAL A 98 4.38 -9.42 -16.73
CA VAL A 98 4.34 -9.96 -18.09
C VAL A 98 3.48 -9.09 -18.99
N LEU A 99 3.90 -8.90 -20.24
CA LEU A 99 3.13 -8.16 -21.23
C LEU A 99 1.91 -8.99 -21.67
N GLY A 100 0.72 -8.45 -21.44
CA GLY A 100 -0.55 -9.04 -21.84
C GLY A 100 -0.90 -8.81 -23.30
N LEU A 101 -1.91 -9.54 -23.79
CA LEU A 101 -2.46 -9.38 -25.14
C LEU A 101 -3.11 -8.00 -25.38
N ASP A 102 -3.46 -7.30 -24.32
CA ASP A 102 -3.99 -5.93 -24.34
C ASP A 102 -2.88 -4.86 -24.47
N GLY A 103 -1.61 -5.28 -24.52
CA GLY A 103 -0.45 -4.38 -24.62
C GLY A 103 -0.05 -3.72 -23.30
N GLU A 104 -0.67 -4.11 -22.18
CA GLU A 104 -0.33 -3.64 -20.84
C GLU A 104 0.38 -4.75 -20.04
N TYR A 105 1.17 -4.37 -19.04
CA TYR A 105 1.87 -5.34 -18.18
C TYR A 105 1.00 -5.74 -16.99
N HIS A 106 1.00 -7.03 -16.64
CA HIS A 106 0.23 -7.63 -15.55
C HIS A 106 1.12 -8.50 -14.66
N PRO A 107 0.77 -8.73 -13.37
CA PRO A 107 1.56 -9.63 -12.54
C PRO A 107 1.63 -11.04 -13.13
N LYS A 108 2.79 -11.70 -13.03
CA LYS A 108 3.09 -13.00 -13.68
C LYS A 108 2.03 -14.07 -13.49
N ASP A 109 1.45 -14.12 -12.29
CA ASP A 109 0.47 -15.13 -11.90
C ASP A 109 -0.97 -14.66 -12.15
N HIS A 110 -1.22 -13.72 -13.06
CA HIS A 110 -2.57 -13.37 -13.49
C HIS A 110 -2.89 -14.02 -14.84
N PHE A 111 -4.16 -14.32 -15.08
CA PHE A 111 -4.67 -14.86 -16.35
C PHE A 111 -5.76 -13.96 -16.91
N LEU A 112 -5.88 -13.90 -18.24
CA LEU A 112 -6.96 -13.19 -18.92
C LEU A 112 -8.26 -14.00 -18.85
N GLY A 113 -9.26 -13.48 -18.14
CA GLY A 113 -10.60 -14.06 -18.03
C GLY A 113 -11.44 -13.84 -19.28
N MET A 114 -12.54 -14.59 -19.39
CA MET A 114 -13.52 -14.45 -20.48
C MET A 114 -14.21 -13.08 -20.50
N ASP A 115 -14.16 -12.33 -19.40
CA ASP A 115 -14.64 -10.95 -19.30
C ASP A 115 -13.65 -9.92 -19.87
N GLY A 116 -12.52 -10.36 -20.42
CA GLY A 116 -11.48 -9.52 -20.98
C GLY A 116 -10.60 -8.83 -19.94
N LYS A 117 -10.63 -9.28 -18.68
CA LYS A 117 -9.83 -8.71 -17.58
C LYS A 117 -8.85 -9.72 -17.02
N TYR A 118 -7.73 -9.25 -16.48
CA TYR A 118 -6.76 -10.11 -15.80
C TYR A 118 -7.16 -10.36 -14.35
N HIS A 119 -7.11 -11.63 -13.94
CA HIS A 119 -7.47 -12.08 -12.60
C HIS A 119 -6.33 -12.86 -11.94
N PRO A 120 -6.17 -12.78 -10.61
CA PRO A 120 -5.17 -13.57 -9.89
C PRO A 120 -5.34 -15.07 -10.15
N LYS A 121 -4.23 -15.81 -10.22
CA LYS A 121 -4.23 -17.28 -10.32
C LYS A 121 -5.11 -17.90 -9.24
N GLY A 122 -5.95 -18.84 -9.67
CA GLY A 122 -6.91 -19.54 -8.81
C GLY A 122 -8.22 -18.78 -8.61
N SER A 123 -8.40 -17.59 -9.19
CA SER A 123 -9.71 -16.95 -9.25
C SER A 123 -10.69 -17.80 -10.06
N VAL A 124 -11.94 -17.85 -9.63
CA VAL A 124 -12.99 -18.67 -10.26
C VAL A 124 -14.11 -17.77 -10.75
N GLN A 125 -14.61 -18.02 -11.96
CA GLN A 125 -15.78 -17.34 -12.47
C GLN A 125 -17.04 -17.86 -11.76
N GLY A 126 -17.77 -16.96 -11.10
CA GLY A 126 -19.03 -17.28 -10.49
C GLY A 126 -20.18 -17.34 -11.49
N ILE A 127 -21.30 -17.89 -11.04
CA ILE A 127 -22.53 -18.03 -11.85
C ILE A 127 -23.09 -16.69 -12.35
N ASN A 128 -22.73 -15.59 -11.68
CA ASN A 128 -23.05 -14.21 -12.07
C ASN A 128 -22.14 -13.66 -13.18
N GLY A 129 -21.22 -14.48 -13.71
CA GLY A 129 -20.23 -14.11 -14.73
C GLY A 129 -19.02 -13.34 -14.20
N LYS A 130 -18.97 -12.99 -12.91
CA LYS A 130 -17.85 -12.25 -12.28
C LYS A 130 -16.80 -13.22 -11.73
N TYR A 131 -15.54 -12.84 -11.80
CA TYR A 131 -14.46 -13.60 -11.15
C TYR A 131 -14.32 -13.24 -9.67
N HIS A 132 -14.10 -14.26 -8.85
CA HIS A 132 -13.89 -14.13 -7.42
C HIS A 132 -12.48 -14.65 -7.04
N PRO A 133 -11.77 -13.98 -6.11
CA PRO A 133 -10.46 -14.44 -5.66
C PRO A 133 -10.47 -15.87 -5.09
N PRO A 134 -9.31 -16.54 -5.04
CA PRO A 134 -9.20 -17.86 -4.44
C PRO A 134 -9.81 -17.92 -3.03
N GLY A 135 -10.60 -18.95 -2.77
CA GLY A 135 -11.20 -19.23 -1.45
C GLY A 135 -12.52 -18.52 -1.16
N TYR A 136 -13.02 -17.68 -2.06
CA TYR A 136 -14.41 -17.21 -1.98
C TYR A 136 -15.38 -18.38 -2.18
N PHE A 137 -16.55 -18.31 -1.54
CA PHE A 137 -17.59 -19.34 -1.62
C PHE A 137 -18.97 -18.72 -1.85
N ILE A 138 -19.90 -19.47 -2.44
CA ILE A 138 -21.30 -19.04 -2.60
C ILE A 138 -22.09 -19.35 -1.32
N GLY A 139 -22.70 -18.32 -0.74
CA GLY A 139 -23.55 -18.42 0.44
C GLY A 139 -24.93 -18.99 0.11
N VAL A 140 -25.70 -19.31 1.15
CA VAL A 140 -27.10 -19.74 1.00
C VAL A 140 -28.01 -18.63 0.46
N ASP A 141 -27.55 -17.39 0.52
CA ASP A 141 -28.15 -16.21 -0.11
C ASP A 141 -27.87 -16.11 -1.62
N GLY A 142 -27.02 -16.99 -2.16
CA GLY A 142 -26.61 -16.99 -3.56
C GLY A 142 -25.51 -15.97 -3.90
N GLU A 143 -24.96 -15.28 -2.91
CA GLU A 143 -23.88 -14.30 -3.10
C GLU A 143 -22.50 -14.90 -2.77
N TYR A 144 -21.44 -14.31 -3.32
CA TYR A 144 -20.07 -14.78 -3.05
C TYR A 144 -19.45 -14.03 -1.87
N HIS A 145 -18.91 -14.79 -0.92
CA HIS A 145 -18.35 -14.28 0.33
C HIS A 145 -16.86 -14.61 0.47
N PRO A 146 -16.05 -13.74 1.11
CA PRO A 146 -14.63 -13.98 1.30
C PRO A 146 -14.38 -15.16 2.26
N PRO A 147 -13.18 -15.79 2.18
CA PRO A 147 -12.79 -16.84 3.11
C PRO A 147 -12.90 -16.37 4.57
N GLY A 148 -13.46 -17.21 5.43
CA GLY A 148 -13.66 -16.91 6.85
C GLY A 148 -14.99 -16.25 7.19
N SER A 149 -15.79 -15.88 6.18
CA SER A 149 -17.14 -15.37 6.43
C SER A 149 -18.03 -16.43 7.05
N VAL A 150 -18.85 -16.05 8.03
CA VAL A 150 -19.78 -16.95 8.74
C VAL A 150 -21.21 -16.44 8.67
N LEU A 151 -22.19 -17.34 8.51
CA LEU A 151 -23.60 -16.96 8.52
C LEU A 151 -24.04 -16.62 9.95
N GLY A 152 -24.38 -15.36 10.18
CA GLY A 152 -24.92 -14.85 11.43
C GLY A 152 -26.38 -15.24 11.63
N VAL A 153 -26.84 -15.15 12.89
CA VAL A 153 -28.25 -15.40 13.26
C VAL A 153 -29.22 -14.38 12.67
N ASP A 154 -28.70 -13.24 12.18
CA ASP A 154 -29.46 -12.22 11.44
C ASP A 154 -29.63 -12.56 9.95
N GLY A 155 -29.13 -13.71 9.52
CA GLY A 155 -29.21 -14.19 8.14
C GLY A 155 -28.20 -13.55 7.19
N LYS A 156 -27.17 -12.86 7.71
CA LYS A 156 -26.12 -12.23 6.91
C LYS A 156 -24.76 -12.89 7.16
N TYR A 157 -23.89 -12.88 6.15
CA TYR A 157 -22.50 -13.29 6.31
C TYR A 157 -21.67 -12.15 6.93
N HIS A 158 -20.78 -12.49 7.88
CA HIS A 158 -19.86 -11.59 8.58
C HIS A 158 -18.42 -12.09 8.52
#